data_AF-A0A1F6DLF0-F1
#
_entry.id   AF-A0A1F6DLF0-F1
#
_cell.length_a   1.000
_cell.length_b   1.000
_cell.length_c   1.000
_cell.angle_alpha   90.00
_cell.angle_beta   90.00
_cell.angle_gamma   90.00
#
_symmetry.space_group_name_H-M   'P 1'
#
loop_
_entity.id
_entity.type
_entity.pdbx_description
1 polymer ?
#
loop_
_entity_poly.entity_id
_entity_poly.type
_entity_poly.pdbx_seq_one_letter_code
_entity_poly.pdbx_strand_id
1 'polypeptide(L)' 'MNTIALPKSAYSEILKRQARVETAISKLQETVEEIAYNEIKPSILKRLEKQSRLLDAGKGIKLKNMKEYRAYVRSL' A
#
# COMPACT_ATOMS: atom_id res chain seq x y z
N MET A 1 -19.55 -18.12 36.62
CA MET A 1 -19.61 -17.85 35.16
C MET A 1 -20.80 -16.94 34.95
N ASN A 2 -20.60 -15.66 34.63
CA ASN A 2 -21.70 -14.71 34.44
C ASN A 2 -22.15 -14.76 32.97
N THR A 3 -23.35 -15.28 32.73
CA THR A 3 -23.94 -15.34 31.40
C THR A 3 -24.56 -13.99 31.07
N ILE A 4 -23.91 -13.21 30.21
CA ILE A 4 -24.45 -11.95 29.71
C ILE A 4 -25.45 -12.31 28.58
N ALA A 5 -26.74 -12.15 28.85
CA ALA A 5 -27.79 -12.38 27.86
C ALA A 5 -27.91 -11.17 26.95
N LEU A 6 -27.53 -11.31 25.68
CA LEU A 6 -27.69 -10.25 24.69
C LEU A 6 -29.09 -10.35 24.05
N PRO A 7 -29.84 -9.25 23.96
CA PRO A 7 -31.11 -9.24 23.24
C PRO A 7 -30.92 -9.65 21.78
N LYS A 8 -31.80 -10.52 21.28
CA LYS A 8 -31.73 -11.06 19.90
C LYS A 8 -31.67 -9.94 18.85
N SER A 9 -32.38 -8.84 19.07
CA SER A 9 -32.35 -7.64 18.21
C SER A 9 -30.98 -6.96 18.17
N ALA A 10 -30.34 -6.77 19.32
CA ALA A 10 -29.01 -6.18 19.42
C ALA A 10 -27.95 -7.08 18.74
N TYR A 11 -28.05 -8.40 18.94
CA TYR A 11 -27.17 -9.36 18.27
C TYR A 11 -27.36 -9.32 16.75
N SER A 12 -28.60 -9.23 16.28
CA SER A 12 -28.92 -9.10 14.85
C SER A 12 -28.32 -7.84 14.22
N GLU A 13 -28.32 -6.73 14.95
CA GLU A 13 -27.76 -5.46 14.48
C GLU A 13 -26.22 -5.51 14.41
N ILE A 14 -25.58 -6.14 15.40
CA ILE A 14 -24.13 -6.38 15.40
C ILE A 14 -23.72 -7.19 14.17
N LEU A 15 -24.42 -8.28 13.87
CA LEU A 15 -24.14 -9.11 12.69
C LEU A 15 -24.29 -8.32 11.38
N LYS A 16 -25.34 -7.49 11.27
CA LYS A 16 -25.54 -6.62 10.10
C LYS A 16 -24.42 -5.61 9.93
N ARG A 17 -23.91 -5.04 11.03
CA ARG A 17 -22.77 -4.11 10.98
C ARG A 17 -21.49 -4.83 10.58
N GLN A 18 -21.24 -6.02 11.14
CA GLN A 18 -20.07 -6.85 10.77
C GLN A 18 -20.07 -7.18 9.28
N ALA A 19 -21.19 -7.66 8.73
CA ALA A 19 -21.29 -7.98 7.30
C ALA A 19 -21.04 -6.76 6.39
N ARG A 20 -21.49 -5.57 6.79
CA ARG A 20 -21.22 -4.32 6.05
C ARG A 20 -19.74 -3.94 6.09
N VAL A 21 -19.10 -4.09 7.26
CA VAL A 21 -17.67 -3.83 7.44
C VAL A 21 -16.83 -4.81 6.63
N GLU A 22 -17.15 -6.10 6.67
CA GLU A 22 -16.47 -7.12 5.85
C GLU A 22 -16.57 -6.79 4.36
N THR A 23 -17.76 -6.44 3.88
CA THR A 23 -17.95 -6.04 2.47
C THR A 23 -17.12 -4.81 2.10
N ALA A 24 -17.03 -3.82 2.98
CA ALA A 24 -16.23 -2.62 2.74
C ALA A 24 -14.73 -2.92 2.72
N ILE A 25 -14.27 -3.80 3.62
CA ILE A 25 -12.88 -4.25 3.67
C ILE A 25 -12.52 -5.02 2.41
N SER A 26 -13.37 -5.95 1.95
CA SER A 26 -13.12 -6.70 0.71
C SER A 26 -12.99 -5.78 -0.50
N LYS A 27 -13.87 -4.78 -0.64
CA LYS A 27 -13.76 -3.80 -1.73
C LYS A 27 -12.49 -2.96 -1.66
N LEU A 28 -12.07 -2.57 -0.47
CA LEU A 28 -10.81 -1.85 -0.28
C LEU A 28 -9.61 -2.75 -0.63
N GLN A 29 -9.65 -4.03 -0.26
CA GLN A 29 -8.62 -5.00 -0.61
C GLN A 29 -8.55 -5.21 -2.13
N GLU A 30 -9.68 -5.42 -2.81
CA GLU A 30 -9.76 -5.50 -4.27
C GLU A 30 -9.20 -4.24 -4.92
N THR A 31 -9.58 -3.06 -4.43
CA THR A 31 -9.08 -1.78 -4.95
C THR A 31 -7.56 -1.66 -4.76
N VAL A 32 -7.04 -2.05 -3.59
CA VAL A 32 -5.60 -2.04 -3.31
C VAL A 32 -4.87 -3.04 -4.19
N GLU A 33 -5.42 -4.23 -4.41
CA GLU A 33 -4.84 -5.25 -5.28
C GLU A 33 -4.83 -4.82 -6.75
N GLU A 34 -5.92 -4.22 -7.23
CA GLU A 34 -6.02 -3.66 -8.59
C GLU A 34 -5.09 -2.47 -8.82
N ILE A 35 -4.92 -1.60 -7.81
CA ILE A 35 -3.94 -0.49 -7.84
C ILE A 35 -2.52 -1.06 -7.79
N ALA A 36 -2.24 -2.02 -6.91
CA ALA A 36 -0.91 -2.63 -6.75
C ALA A 36 -0.46 -3.42 -8.00
N TYR A 37 -1.37 -4.07 -8.72
CA TYR A 37 -1.05 -4.78 -9.96
C TYR A 37 -0.74 -3.84 -11.14
N ASN A 38 -1.21 -2.59 -11.09
CA ASN A 38 -1.01 -1.61 -12.16
C ASN A 38 0.20 -0.68 -11.97
N GLU A 39 0.83 -0.63 -10.79
CA GLU A 39 1.59 0.59 -10.46
C GLU A 39 3.10 0.64 -10.73
N ILE A 40 3.84 -0.45 -10.99
CA ILE A 40 5.25 -0.30 -11.40
C ILE A 40 5.66 -1.35 -12.43
N LYS A 41 5.99 -0.92 -13.65
CA LYS A 41 6.54 -1.80 -14.69
C LYS A 41 7.77 -2.55 -14.13
N PRO A 42 7.90 -3.87 -14.33
CA PRO A 42 9.05 -4.64 -13.83
C PRO A 42 10.42 -4.06 -14.23
N SER A 43 10.50 -3.36 -15.36
CA SER A 43 11.69 -2.62 -15.80
C SER A 43 12.05 -1.44 -14.89
N ILE A 44 11.06 -0.72 -14.37
CA ILE A 44 11.23 0.38 -13.43
C ILE A 44 11.72 -0.18 -12.09
N LEU A 45 11.09 -1.26 -11.60
CA LEU A 45 11.48 -1.97 -10.37
C LEU A 45 12.94 -2.43 -10.42
N LYS A 46 13.35 -3.11 -11.50
CA LYS A 46 14.75 -3.54 -11.70
C LYS A 46 15.72 -2.36 -11.72
N ARG A 47 15.32 -1.21 -12.29
CA ARG A 47 16.16 -0.01 -12.33
C ARG A 47 16.31 0.61 -10.94
N LEU A 48 15.24 0.66 -10.15
CA LEU A 48 15.26 1.15 -8.77
C LEU A 48 16.07 0.23 -7.86
N GLU A 49 15.92 -1.09 -7.97
CA GLU A 49 16.75 -2.07 -7.26
C GLU A 49 18.24 -1.90 -7.57
N LYS A 50 18.58 -1.69 -8.86
CA LYS A 50 19.97 -1.43 -9.27
C LYS A 50 20.51 -0.16 -8.62
N GLN A 51 19.71 0.91 -8.55
CA GLN A 51 20.11 2.15 -7.90
C GLN A 51 20.28 1.99 -6.38
N SER A 52 19.39 1.24 -5.72
CA SER A 52 19.51 0.90 -4.30
C SER A 52 20.83 0.19 -4.01
N ARG A 53 21.16 -0.86 -4.77
CA ARG A 53 22.42 -1.60 -4.58
C ARG A 53 23.67 -0.74 -4.79
N LEU A 54 23.62 0.22 -5.73
CA LEU A 54 24.73 1.15 -5.95
C LEU A 54 24.88 2.15 -4.80
N LEU A 55 23.77 2.60 -4.20
CA LEU A 55 23.78 3.43 -3.00
C LEU A 55 24.36 2.69 -1.80
N ASP A 56 23.94 1.45 -1.58
CA ASP A 56 24.44 0.59 -0.50
C ASP A 56 25.95 0.34 -0.62
N ALA A 57 26.47 0.27 -1.85
CA ALA A 57 27.90 0.14 -2.14
C ALA A 57 28.69 1.47 -2.08
N GLY A 58 28.08 2.58 -1.65
CA GLY A 58 28.70 3.90 -1.60
C GLY A 58 28.92 4.55 -2.98
N LYS A 59 28.36 3.98 -4.04
CA LYS A 59 28.46 4.44 -5.45
C LYS A 59 27.23 5.23 -5.88
N GLY A 60 26.58 5.91 -4.95
CA GLY A 60 25.43 6.77 -5.20
C GLY A 60 25.74 7.93 -6.14
N ILE A 61 24.70 8.44 -6.80
CA ILE A 61 24.83 9.63 -7.64
C ILE A 61 24.89 10.86 -6.73
N LYS A 62 25.99 11.62 -6.81
CA LYS A 62 26.11 12.92 -6.13
C LYS A 62 25.42 13.99 -6.98
N LEU A 63 24.35 14.55 -6.45
CA LEU A 63 23.62 15.67 -7.06
C LEU A 63 24.12 16.96 -6.42
N LYS A 64 24.50 17.94 -7.23
CA LYS A 64 25.13 19.18 -6.75
C LYS A 64 24.10 20.20 -6.27
N ASN A 65 22.87 20.14 -6.76
CA ASN A 65 21.81 21.11 -6.46
C ASN A 65 20.40 20.56 -6.75
N MET A 66 19.38 21.31 -6.30
CA MET A 66 17.96 20.99 -6.48
C MET A 66 17.50 20.98 -7.96
N LYS A 67 18.25 21.63 -8.87
CA LYS A 67 17.96 21.61 -10.31
C LYS A 67 18.37 20.26 -10.91
N GLU A 68 19.55 19.75 -10.57
CA GLU A 68 20.01 18.42 -10.95
C GLU A 68 19.11 17.32 -10.36
N TYR A 69 18.67 17.47 -9.11
CA TYR A 69 17.71 16.54 -8.50
C TYR A 69 16.39 16.47 -9.28
N ARG A 70 15.79 17.61 -9.63
CA ARG A 70 14.55 17.64 -10.41
C ARG A 70 14.71 17.06 -11.81
N ALA A 71 15.86 17.31 -12.46
CA ALA A 71 16.16 16.71 -13.77
C ALA A 71 16.33 15.19 -13.66
N TYR A 72 17.03 14.72 -12.63
CA TYR A 72 17.21 13.30 -12.34
C TYR A 72 15.87 12.59 -12.09
N VAL A 73 15.01 13.16 -11.24
CA VAL A 73 13.66 12.61 -10.96
C VAL A 73 12.78 12.60 -12.21
N ARG A 74 12.89 13.57 -13.11
CA ARG A 74 12.16 13.55 -14.39
C ARG A 74 12.68 12.53 -15.40
N SER A 75 13.94 12.10 -15.26
CA SER A 75 14.57 11.10 -16.13
C SER A 75 14.43 9.66 -15.63
N LEU A 76 13.96 9.50 -14.39
CA LEU A 76 13.46 8.24 -13.85
C LEU A 76 12.12 7.95 -14.51
#